data_AF-A0A7W7P4Z0-F1
#
_entry.id   AF-A0A7W7P4Z0-F1
#
_cell.length_a   1.000
_cell.length_b   1.000
_cell.length_c   1.000
_cell.angle_alpha   90.00
_cell.angle_beta   90.00
_cell.angle_gamma   90.00
#
_symmetry.space_group_name_H-M   'P 1'
#
loop_
_entity.id
_entity.type
_entity.pdbx_description
1 polymer ?
#
loop_
_entity_poly.entity_id
_entity_poly.type
_entity_poly.pdbx_seq_one_letter_code
_entity_poly.pdbx_strand_id
1 'polypeptide(L)'
;MSRKQQLIDRFAKSEDRQVDYSTNLPEDEHAAQYSGREFNGVSVLPNGKEMFYCHHCADWVIEVLGTGMRAGFFVEDNPVEDMAIVDAEGHNFAVIDGRFIVDVWLQHFTETSKQGVFDMHDPADHAAITHHFGDPSKWDLYDPSTKVLLKAEFVPESLRPTIQIAPEFAAEKPSPKGAEDNSPSFG
;
A
#
# COMPACT_ATOMS: atom_id res chain seq x y z
N MET A 1 15.68 0.96 -19.00
CA MET A 1 15.16 0.37 -17.76
C MET A 1 13.79 0.98 -17.50
N SER A 2 12.76 0.19 -17.19
CA SER A 2 11.42 0.72 -16.90
C SER A 2 11.40 1.44 -15.55
N ARG A 3 10.44 2.35 -15.34
CA ARG A 3 10.27 3.06 -14.06
C ARG A 3 9.97 2.10 -12.92
N LYS A 4 9.12 1.09 -13.15
CA LYS A 4 8.87 -0.03 -12.21
C LYS A 4 10.17 -0.71 -11.79
N GLN A 5 11.06 -1.06 -12.73
CA GLN A 5 12.33 -1.71 -12.39
C GLN A 5 13.27 -0.79 -11.60
N GLN A 6 13.31 0.51 -11.90
CA GLN A 6 14.12 1.46 -11.11
C GLN A 6 13.64 1.54 -9.65
N LEU A 7 12.32 1.55 -9.43
CA LEU A 7 11.73 1.53 -8.09
C LEU A 7 12.02 0.21 -7.37
N ILE A 8 11.87 -0.92 -8.07
CA ILE A 8 12.25 -2.24 -7.54
C ILE A 8 13.71 -2.22 -7.12
N ASP A 9 14.64 -1.84 -8.02
CA ASP A 9 16.07 -1.83 -7.72
C ASP A 9 16.41 -0.88 -6.56
N ARG A 10 15.65 0.22 -6.41
CA ARG A 10 15.84 1.19 -5.32
C ARG A 10 15.46 0.62 -3.95
N PHE A 11 14.39 -0.19 -3.89
CA PHE A 11 13.80 -0.68 -2.64
C PHE A 11 13.90 -2.21 -2.46
N ALA A 12 14.62 -2.91 -3.34
CA ALA A 12 14.73 -4.37 -3.35
C ALA A 12 15.44 -4.95 -2.12
N LYS A 13 16.32 -4.16 -1.50
CA LYS A 13 17.02 -4.57 -0.28
C LYS A 13 16.33 -3.95 0.90
N SER A 14 16.09 -4.74 1.93
CA SER A 14 15.74 -4.16 3.21
C SER A 14 16.93 -3.33 3.70
N GLU A 15 16.71 -2.03 3.86
CA GLU A 15 17.62 -1.13 4.55
C GLU A 15 17.21 -1.00 6.04
N ASP A 16 16.32 -1.88 6.51
CA ASP A 16 15.92 -1.92 7.91
C ASP A 16 17.03 -2.47 8.80
N ARG A 17 16.97 -2.09 10.07
CA ARG A 17 17.85 -2.59 11.11
C ARG A 17 17.04 -2.91 12.35
N GLN A 18 17.46 -3.92 13.09
CA GLN A 18 16.92 -4.18 14.42
C GLN A 18 17.67 -3.37 15.48
N VAL A 19 16.90 -2.71 16.33
CA VAL A 19 17.40 -1.94 17.48
C VAL A 19 16.55 -2.24 18.70
N ASP A 20 17.09 -2.05 19.89
CA ASP A 20 16.32 -2.12 21.12
C ASP A 20 15.35 -0.93 21.19
N TYR A 21 14.08 -1.21 21.51
CA TYR A 21 13.02 -0.22 21.57
C TYR A 21 13.32 0.95 22.52
N SER A 22 13.95 0.67 23.67
CA SER A 22 14.15 1.67 24.72
C SER A 22 15.40 2.52 24.53
N THR A 23 16.43 1.96 23.89
CA THR A 23 17.75 2.58 23.76
C THR A 23 18.11 2.97 22.33
N ASN A 24 17.38 2.46 21.33
CA ASN A 24 17.68 2.61 19.90
C ASN A 24 19.10 2.13 19.50
N LEU A 25 19.66 1.23 20.31
CA LEU A 25 20.96 0.61 20.07
C LEU A 25 20.79 -0.73 19.35
N PRO A 26 21.70 -1.08 18.42
CA PRO A 26 21.84 -2.45 17.94
C PRO A 26 22.05 -3.45 19.10
N GLU A 27 21.74 -4.72 18.88
CA GLU A 27 21.77 -5.76 19.92
C GLU A 27 23.14 -5.90 20.61
N ASP A 28 24.23 -5.84 19.84
CA ASP A 28 25.59 -5.93 20.35
C ASP A 28 25.98 -4.73 21.22
N GLU A 29 25.63 -3.51 20.79
CA GLU A 29 25.81 -2.29 21.57
C GLU A 29 24.94 -2.28 22.84
N HIS A 30 23.68 -2.72 22.72
CA HIS A 30 22.78 -2.87 23.86
C HIS A 30 23.35 -3.88 24.87
N ALA A 31 23.82 -5.05 24.43
CA ALA A 31 24.41 -6.05 25.30
C ALA A 31 25.68 -5.54 26.00
N ALA A 32 26.50 -4.75 25.31
CA ALA A 32 27.71 -4.16 25.87
C ALA A 32 27.41 -3.11 26.96
N GLN A 33 26.38 -2.27 26.76
CA GLN A 33 26.06 -1.16 27.65
C GLN A 33 25.07 -1.53 28.77
N TYR A 34 24.19 -2.49 28.51
CA TYR A 34 23.06 -2.88 29.37
C TYR A 34 23.05 -4.37 29.70
N SER A 35 24.23 -4.93 30.01
CA SER A 35 24.39 -6.34 30.39
C SER A 35 23.32 -6.81 31.40
N GLY A 36 22.62 -7.89 31.05
CA GLY A 36 21.57 -8.49 31.88
C GLY A 36 20.18 -7.86 31.72
N ARG A 37 20.02 -6.86 30.85
CA ARG A 37 18.70 -6.40 30.39
C ARG A 37 18.29 -7.13 29.12
N GLU A 38 16.99 -7.38 28.99
CA GLU A 38 16.40 -7.96 27.79
C GLU A 38 16.45 -6.97 26.62
N PHE A 39 16.79 -7.47 25.43
CA PHE A 39 16.76 -6.73 24.19
C PHE A 39 15.35 -6.79 23.60
N ASN A 40 14.66 -5.65 23.53
CA ASN A 40 13.32 -5.56 22.96
C ASN A 40 13.41 -5.07 21.52
N GLY A 41 13.76 -5.98 20.61
CA GLY A 41 14.05 -5.65 19.21
C GLY A 41 12.84 -5.09 18.45
N VAL A 42 13.06 -3.99 17.73
CA VAL A 42 12.13 -3.41 16.75
C VAL A 42 12.84 -3.16 15.43
N SER A 43 12.15 -3.39 14.31
CA SER A 43 12.63 -3.02 12.97
C SER A 43 12.44 -1.53 12.73
N VAL A 44 13.51 -0.83 12.36
CA VAL A 44 13.49 0.58 12.01
C VAL A 44 14.05 0.82 10.61
N LEU A 45 13.46 1.78 9.91
CA LEU A 45 13.91 2.32 8.64
C LEU A 45 15.27 3.03 8.78
N PRO A 46 15.97 3.33 7.66
CA PRO A 46 17.22 4.10 7.68
C PRO A 46 17.16 5.45 8.39
N ASN A 47 15.99 6.10 8.37
CA ASN A 47 15.75 7.36 9.08
C ASN A 47 15.41 7.16 10.58
N GLY A 48 15.54 5.93 11.09
CA GLY A 48 15.32 5.57 12.49
C GLY A 48 13.85 5.42 12.89
N LYS A 49 12.92 5.53 11.95
CA LYS A 49 11.49 5.36 12.22
C LYS A 49 11.09 3.90 12.24
N GLU A 50 10.26 3.51 13.20
CA GLU A 50 9.77 2.14 13.34
C GLU A 50 8.95 1.73 12.12
N MET A 51 9.27 0.56 11.57
CA MET A 51 8.53 -0.03 10.45
C MET A 51 7.17 -0.56 10.87
N PHE A 52 6.94 -0.84 12.16
CA PHE A 52 5.63 -1.28 12.65
C PHE A 52 4.49 -0.36 12.18
N TYR A 53 4.76 0.95 12.09
CA TYR A 53 3.83 1.92 11.54
C TYR A 53 3.97 2.03 10.01
N CYS A 54 3.02 1.49 9.26
CA CYS A 54 3.00 1.52 7.79
C CYS A 54 3.13 2.94 7.20
N HIS A 55 2.60 3.97 7.87
CA HIS A 55 2.75 5.36 7.42
C HIS A 55 4.20 5.87 7.49
N HIS A 56 5.05 5.36 8.41
CA HIS A 56 6.48 5.67 8.40
C HIS A 56 7.16 5.12 7.15
N CYS A 57 6.79 3.90 6.73
CA CYS A 57 7.31 3.27 5.52
C CYS A 57 6.92 4.07 4.27
N ALA A 58 5.66 4.45 4.14
CA ALA A 58 5.17 5.28 3.04
C ALA A 58 5.89 6.63 2.99
N ASP A 59 5.99 7.33 4.13
CA ASP A 59 6.65 8.64 4.22
C ASP A 59 8.14 8.54 3.87
N TRP A 60 8.84 7.49 4.31
CA TRP A 60 10.25 7.28 3.98
C TRP A 60 10.48 7.06 2.48
N VAL A 61 9.63 6.29 1.81
CA VAL A 61 9.70 6.13 0.35
C VAL A 61 9.58 7.48 -0.35
N ILE A 62 8.61 8.29 0.06
CA ILE A 62 8.37 9.63 -0.51
C ILE A 62 9.54 10.56 -0.22
N GLU A 63 10.08 10.53 1.00
CA GLU A 63 11.27 11.28 1.41
C GLU A 63 12.47 10.95 0.53
N VAL A 64 12.75 9.66 0.34
CA VAL A 64 13.87 9.16 -0.48
C VAL A 64 13.76 9.57 -1.95
N LEU A 65 12.54 9.57 -2.50
CA LEU A 65 12.31 9.93 -3.90
C LEU A 65 12.10 11.43 -4.11
N GLY A 66 11.83 12.18 -3.04
CA GLY A 66 11.51 13.61 -3.09
C GLY A 66 10.17 13.92 -3.77
N THR A 67 9.32 12.92 -3.99
CA THR A 67 8.04 13.04 -4.69
C THR A 67 7.11 11.89 -4.33
N GLY A 68 5.80 12.11 -4.43
CA GLY A 68 4.76 11.12 -4.19
C GLY A 68 3.72 11.59 -3.17
N MET A 69 2.69 10.78 -3.01
CA MET A 69 1.66 10.97 -1.99
C MET A 69 1.56 9.71 -1.13
N ARG A 70 1.24 9.87 0.15
CA ARG A 70 0.85 8.75 0.98
C ARG A 70 -0.63 8.49 0.74
N ALA A 71 -0.95 7.31 0.23
CA ALA A 71 -2.31 6.83 0.18
C ALA A 71 -2.61 5.99 1.43
N GLY A 72 -3.88 5.84 1.77
CA GLY A 72 -4.29 4.85 2.75
C GLY A 72 -5.79 4.73 2.94
N PHE A 73 -6.18 3.72 3.71
CA PHE A 73 -7.57 3.39 3.98
C PHE A 73 -7.69 2.65 5.32
N PHE A 74 -8.91 2.63 5.85
CA PHE A 74 -9.34 1.72 6.91
C PHE A 74 -10.06 0.52 6.29
N VAL A 75 -9.90 -0.67 6.88
CA VAL A 75 -10.44 -1.93 6.32
C VAL A 75 -11.97 -1.92 6.34
N GLU A 76 -12.60 -1.22 7.28
CA GLU A 76 -14.05 -1.07 7.36
C GLU A 76 -14.64 -0.33 6.15
N ASP A 77 -13.88 0.62 5.58
CA ASP A 77 -14.30 1.44 4.45
C ASP A 77 -13.83 0.88 3.09
N ASN A 78 -12.75 0.11 3.12
CA ASN A 78 -12.13 -0.55 1.97
C ASN A 78 -11.69 -1.98 2.33
N PRO A 79 -12.61 -2.96 2.28
CA PRO A 79 -12.28 -4.34 2.61
C PRO A 79 -11.22 -4.91 1.67
N VAL A 80 -10.23 -5.59 2.25
CA VAL A 80 -9.13 -6.27 1.53
C VAL A 80 -8.99 -7.70 2.02
N GLU A 81 -8.20 -8.49 1.30
CA GLU A 81 -8.01 -9.93 1.58
C GLU A 81 -6.71 -10.22 2.34
N ASP A 82 -5.73 -9.31 2.33
CA ASP A 82 -4.46 -9.51 3.05
C ASP A 82 -4.67 -9.41 4.57
N MET A 83 -4.48 -10.54 5.26
CA MET A 83 -4.68 -10.64 6.71
C MET A 83 -3.75 -9.75 7.53
N ALA A 84 -2.53 -9.44 7.07
CA ALA A 84 -1.67 -8.53 7.80
C ALA A 84 -2.22 -7.10 7.80
N ILE A 85 -2.91 -6.71 6.72
CA ILE A 85 -3.59 -5.42 6.64
C ILE A 85 -4.90 -5.44 7.45
N VAL A 86 -5.65 -6.55 7.39
CA VAL A 86 -6.87 -6.73 8.20
C VAL A 86 -6.56 -6.61 9.69
N ASP A 87 -5.50 -7.29 10.16
CA ASP A 87 -5.07 -7.26 11.57
C ASP A 87 -4.53 -5.88 12.00
N ALA A 88 -4.07 -5.07 11.04
CA ALA A 88 -3.63 -3.69 11.26
C ALA A 88 -4.79 -2.67 11.18
N GLU A 89 -6.02 -3.11 10.92
CA GLU A 89 -7.25 -2.29 10.78
C GLU A 89 -7.20 -1.25 9.63
N GLY A 90 -6.17 -1.30 8.78
CA GLY A 90 -5.95 -0.31 7.73
C GLY A 90 -4.53 -0.36 7.19
N HIS A 91 -4.26 0.45 6.18
CA HIS A 91 -2.93 0.50 5.58
C HIS A 91 -2.58 1.85 4.98
N ASN A 92 -1.27 2.18 5.00
CA ASN A 92 -0.70 3.32 4.33
C ASN A 92 0.49 2.89 3.45
N PHE A 93 0.52 3.42 2.24
CA PHE A 93 1.54 3.12 1.24
C PHE A 93 1.86 4.36 0.39
N ALA A 94 2.98 4.33 -0.33
CA ALA A 94 3.37 5.44 -1.19
C ALA A 94 2.81 5.26 -2.60
N VAL A 95 2.23 6.32 -3.16
CA VAL A 95 1.87 6.42 -4.57
C VAL A 95 2.84 7.38 -5.26
N ILE A 96 3.62 6.86 -6.19
CA ILE A 96 4.68 7.56 -6.91
C ILE A 96 4.21 7.85 -8.34
N ASP A 97 4.42 9.09 -8.77
CA ASP A 97 4.07 9.57 -10.13
C ASP A 97 2.58 9.33 -10.48
N GLY A 98 1.69 9.24 -9.48
CA GLY A 98 0.26 8.94 -9.65
C GLY A 98 -0.04 7.54 -10.19
N ARG A 99 0.96 6.64 -10.24
CA ARG A 99 0.89 5.37 -10.98
C ARG A 99 1.42 4.17 -10.23
N PHE A 100 2.53 4.32 -9.52
CA PHE A 100 3.21 3.20 -8.87
C PHE A 100 2.89 3.17 -7.39
N ILE A 101 2.43 2.03 -6.90
CA ILE A 101 2.38 1.77 -5.46
C ILE A 101 3.75 1.24 -5.06
N VAL A 102 4.33 1.83 -4.03
CA VAL A 102 5.57 1.36 -3.42
C VAL A 102 5.31 1.13 -1.94
N ASP A 103 5.52 -0.11 -1.51
CA ASP A 103 5.14 -0.59 -0.20
C ASP A 103 6.22 -1.50 0.40
N VAL A 104 7.11 -0.86 1.15
CA VAL A 104 8.20 -1.54 1.86
C VAL A 104 7.75 -2.15 3.19
N TRP A 105 6.56 -1.79 3.69
CA TRP A 105 5.96 -2.41 4.86
C TRP A 105 5.52 -3.84 4.53
N LEU A 106 4.75 -3.98 3.45
CA LEU A 106 4.28 -5.27 2.97
C LEU A 106 5.44 -6.17 2.49
N GLN A 107 6.46 -5.57 1.89
CA GLN A 107 7.62 -6.31 1.37
C GLN A 107 8.58 -6.80 2.46
N HIS A 108 8.96 -5.92 3.39
CA HIS A 108 10.08 -6.17 4.31
C HIS A 108 9.66 -6.32 5.77
N PHE A 109 8.52 -5.75 6.18
CA PHE A 109 8.06 -5.85 7.58
C PHE A 109 7.12 -7.03 7.79
N THR A 110 6.03 -7.12 7.03
CA THR A 110 5.10 -8.27 7.13
C THR A 110 5.59 -9.47 6.34
N GLU A 111 6.40 -9.21 5.30
CA GLU A 111 6.81 -10.18 4.29
C GLU A 111 5.65 -10.96 3.63
N THR A 112 4.41 -10.44 3.69
CA THR A 112 3.24 -11.09 3.08
C THR A 112 3.29 -11.05 1.56
N SER A 113 4.10 -10.17 0.98
CA SER A 113 4.42 -10.18 -0.44
C SER A 113 5.93 -10.03 -0.66
N LYS A 114 6.46 -10.74 -1.66
CA LYS A 114 7.83 -10.50 -2.15
C LYS A 114 7.90 -9.34 -3.15
N GLN A 115 6.76 -8.84 -3.61
CA GLN A 115 6.64 -7.68 -4.47
C GLN A 115 6.31 -6.44 -3.63
N GLY A 116 7.21 -5.45 -3.62
CA GLY A 116 7.00 -4.15 -2.96
C GLY A 116 6.69 -2.99 -3.91
N VAL A 117 6.62 -3.25 -5.23
CA VAL A 117 6.32 -2.22 -6.24
C VAL A 117 5.27 -2.76 -7.20
N PHE A 118 4.17 -2.02 -7.33
CA PHE A 118 3.06 -2.35 -8.22
C PHE A 118 2.81 -1.17 -9.16
N ASP A 119 2.47 -1.46 -10.40
CA ASP A 119 2.13 -0.52 -11.43
C ASP A 119 0.63 -0.64 -11.71
N MET A 120 -0.15 0.39 -11.37
CA MET A 120 -1.60 0.40 -11.57
C MET A 120 -2.01 0.27 -13.05
N HIS A 121 -1.08 0.46 -13.99
CA HIS A 121 -1.32 0.30 -15.42
C HIS A 121 -0.82 -1.04 -15.97
N ASP A 122 -0.19 -1.88 -15.15
CA ASP A 122 0.26 -3.23 -15.53
C ASP A 122 -0.80 -4.26 -15.12
N PRO A 123 -1.50 -4.90 -16.09
CA PRO A 123 -2.51 -5.91 -15.78
C PRO A 123 -2.00 -7.07 -14.93
N ALA A 124 -0.70 -7.37 -14.98
CA ALA A 124 -0.09 -8.41 -14.15
C ALA A 124 -0.14 -8.08 -12.64
N ASP A 125 -0.24 -6.79 -12.27
CA ASP A 125 -0.27 -6.36 -10.87
C ASP A 125 -1.70 -6.22 -10.34
N HIS A 126 -2.72 -6.15 -11.18
CA HIS A 126 -4.09 -5.77 -10.76
C HIS A 126 -4.68 -6.70 -9.70
N ALA A 127 -4.43 -8.01 -9.81
CA ALA A 127 -4.88 -8.98 -8.82
C ALA A 127 -4.23 -8.73 -7.45
N ALA A 128 -2.92 -8.51 -7.41
CA ALA A 128 -2.21 -8.20 -6.17
C ALA A 128 -2.64 -6.83 -5.62
N ILE A 129 -2.85 -5.83 -6.48
CA ILE A 129 -3.31 -4.51 -6.06
C ILE A 129 -4.68 -4.61 -5.39
N THR A 130 -5.59 -5.38 -5.98
CA THR A 130 -6.94 -5.58 -5.43
C THR A 130 -6.88 -6.33 -4.09
N HIS A 131 -6.05 -7.37 -4.02
CA HIS A 131 -5.88 -8.21 -2.84
C HIS A 131 -5.33 -7.42 -1.64
N HIS A 132 -4.30 -6.58 -1.84
CA HIS A 132 -3.65 -5.84 -0.77
C HIS A 132 -4.26 -4.46 -0.51
N PHE A 133 -4.67 -3.73 -1.56
CA PHE A 133 -5.02 -2.30 -1.45
C PHE A 133 -6.50 -2.01 -1.73
N GLY A 134 -7.28 -2.98 -2.17
CA GLY A 134 -8.71 -2.80 -2.45
C GLY A 134 -8.98 -1.80 -3.57
N ASP A 135 -10.06 -1.01 -3.43
CA ASP A 135 -10.49 -0.05 -4.44
C ASP A 135 -9.77 1.31 -4.27
N PRO A 136 -9.01 1.78 -5.28
CA PRO A 136 -8.40 3.12 -5.28
C PRO A 136 -9.36 4.26 -5.00
N SER A 137 -10.65 4.08 -5.28
CA SER A 137 -11.66 5.10 -5.01
C SER A 137 -11.87 5.38 -3.52
N LYS A 138 -11.41 4.47 -2.65
CA LYS A 138 -11.53 4.51 -1.19
C LYS A 138 -10.28 5.02 -0.48
N TRP A 139 -9.24 5.42 -1.22
CA TRP A 139 -8.01 5.87 -0.61
C TRP A 139 -8.06 7.35 -0.25
N ASP A 140 -7.77 7.64 1.02
CA ASP A 140 -7.36 8.96 1.45
C ASP A 140 -5.98 9.27 0.87
N LEU A 141 -5.77 10.52 0.43
CA LEU A 141 -4.48 10.98 -0.06
C LEU A 141 -3.90 12.04 0.87
N TYR A 142 -2.68 11.82 1.32
CA TYR A 142 -1.91 12.76 2.12
C TYR A 142 -0.66 13.19 1.37
N ASP A 143 -0.49 14.50 1.22
CA ASP A 143 0.74 15.09 0.71
C ASP A 143 1.64 15.48 1.89
N PRO A 144 2.77 14.78 2.14
CA PRO A 144 3.65 15.10 3.26
C PRO A 144 4.35 16.45 3.12
N SER A 145 4.49 16.99 1.89
CA SER A 145 5.16 18.27 1.66
C SER A 145 4.28 19.46 2.06
N THR A 146 2.98 19.37 1.79
CA THR A 146 1.98 20.42 2.12
C THR A 146 1.20 20.12 3.40
N LYS A 147 1.32 18.90 3.93
CA LYS A 147 0.57 18.37 5.08
C LYS A 147 -0.95 18.42 4.87
N VAL A 148 -1.38 18.27 3.63
CA VAL A 148 -2.80 18.25 3.26
C VAL A 148 -3.27 16.80 3.20
N LEU A 149 -4.39 16.53 3.89
CA LEU A 149 -5.14 15.29 3.77
C LEU A 149 -6.40 15.55 2.95
N LEU A 150 -6.58 14.79 1.88
CA LEU A 150 -7.80 14.70 1.11
C LEU A 150 -8.48 13.38 1.44
N LYS A 151 -9.67 13.44 2.05
CA LYS A 151 -10.48 12.25 2.25
C LYS A 151 -10.95 11.68 0.92
N ALA A 152 -11.08 10.36 0.81
CA ALA A 152 -11.39 9.65 -0.43
C ALA A 152 -12.57 10.26 -1.22
N GLU A 153 -13.63 10.71 -0.53
CA GLU A 153 -14.81 11.35 -1.12
C GLU A 153 -14.56 12.77 -1.68
N PHE A 154 -13.46 13.41 -1.26
CA PHE A 154 -13.05 14.75 -1.70
C PHE A 154 -11.81 14.75 -2.60
N VAL A 155 -11.22 13.59 -2.90
CA VAL A 155 -10.11 13.47 -3.84
C VAL A 155 -10.60 13.85 -5.24
N PRO A 156 -10.06 14.92 -5.87
CA PRO A 156 -10.41 15.29 -7.24
C PRO A 156 -10.06 14.18 -8.23
N GLU A 157 -10.87 14.00 -9.26
CA GLU A 157 -10.66 12.94 -10.27
C GLU A 157 -9.28 13.04 -10.94
N SER A 158 -8.75 14.24 -11.12
CA SER A 158 -7.41 14.46 -11.70
C SER A 158 -6.26 13.99 -10.82
N LEU A 159 -6.51 13.77 -9.52
CA LEU A 159 -5.53 13.25 -8.56
C LEU A 159 -5.83 11.80 -8.15
N ARG A 160 -6.97 11.26 -8.58
CA ARG A 160 -7.41 9.92 -8.18
C ARG A 160 -6.50 8.87 -8.84
N PRO A 161 -5.83 8.02 -8.05
CA PRO A 161 -5.14 6.86 -8.60
C PRO A 161 -6.15 5.96 -9.31
N THR A 162 -5.88 5.55 -10.54
CA THR A 162 -6.79 4.68 -11.30
C THR A 162 -6.06 3.44 -11.80
N ILE A 163 -6.64 2.28 -11.51
CA ILE A 163 -6.22 1.03 -12.15
C ILE A 163 -6.71 1.05 -13.59
N GLN A 164 -5.79 1.07 -14.56
CA GLN A 164 -6.15 1.03 -15.96
C GLN A 164 -6.42 -0.41 -16.39
N ILE A 165 -7.66 -0.86 -16.21
CA ILE A 165 -8.10 -2.16 -16.70
C ILE A 165 -8.06 -2.12 -18.24
N ALA A 166 -7.27 -3.01 -18.84
CA ALA A 166 -7.25 -3.17 -20.29
C ALA A 166 -8.67 -3.50 -20.78
N PRO A 167 -9.14 -2.88 -21.88
CA PRO A 167 -10.53 -3.01 -22.34
C PRO A 167 -10.96 -4.46 -22.63
N GLU A 168 -10.01 -5.38 -22.81
CA GLU A 168 -10.25 -6.81 -23.03
C GLU A 168 -10.72 -7.58 -21.77
N PHE A 169 -10.64 -6.99 -20.57
CA PHE A 169 -11.12 -7.57 -19.31
C PHE A 169 -12.22 -6.76 -18.62
N ALA A 170 -12.65 -5.64 -19.21
CA ALA A 170 -13.82 -4.92 -18.73
C ALA A 170 -15.07 -5.80 -18.99
N ALA A 171 -15.52 -6.50 -17.96
CA ALA A 171 -16.62 -7.45 -18.00
C ALA A 171 -17.77 -6.93 -18.87
N GLU A 172 -18.21 -7.74 -19.84
CA GLU A 172 -19.46 -7.52 -20.57
C GLU A 172 -20.56 -7.26 -19.55
N LYS A 173 -21.20 -6.08 -19.64
CA LYS A 173 -22.43 -5.82 -18.91
C LYS A 173 -23.37 -6.98 -19.19
N PRO A 174 -23.96 -7.64 -18.17
CA PRO A 174 -24.95 -8.67 -18.42
C PRO A 174 -26.06 -8.05 -19.26
N SER A 175 -26.23 -8.57 -20.49
CA SER A 175 -27.36 -8.21 -21.34
C SER A 175 -28.65 -8.44 -20.54
N PRO A 176 -29.60 -7.49 -20.56
CA PRO A 176 -30.88 -7.71 -19.89
C PRO A 176 -31.54 -8.93 -20.53
N LYS A 177 -31.64 -10.02 -19.78
CA LYS A 177 -32.47 -11.17 -20.15
C LYS A 177 -33.88 -10.63 -20.40
N GLY A 178 -34.39 -10.94 -21.59
CA GLY A 178 -35.67 -10.45 -22.09
C GLY A 178 -36.78 -10.61 -21.05
N ALA A 179 -37.59 -9.58 -20.92
CA ALA A 179 -38.89 -9.68 -20.29
C ALA A 179 -39.72 -10.65 -21.15
N GLU A 180 -39.94 -11.87 -20.66
CA GLU A 180 -40.97 -12.75 -21.21
C GLU A 180 -42.33 -12.11 -20.93
N ASP A 181 -42.96 -11.64 -22.01
CA ASP A 181 -44.32 -11.16 -22.08
C ASP A 181 -45.29 -12.34 -21.87
N ASN A 182 -45.68 -12.55 -20.61
CA ASN A 182 -46.78 -13.45 -20.26
C ASN A 182 -48.11 -12.68 -20.34
N SER A 183 -48.55 -12.40 -21.55
CA SER A 183 -49.93 -11.99 -21.82
C SER A 183 -50.84 -13.22 -21.88
N PRO A 184 -51.88 -13.34 -21.03
CA PRO A 184 -52.81 -14.47 -21.08
C PRO A 184 -53.79 -14.30 -22.25
N SER A 185 -53.83 -15.30 -23.13
CA SER A 185 -54.89 -15.49 -24.12
C SER A 185 -56.19 -15.88 -23.42
N PHE A 186 -57.20 -15.00 -23.50
CA PHE A 186 -58.58 -15.38 -23.21
C PHE A 186 -59.16 -16.10 -24.44
N GLY A 187 -59.64 -17.33 -24.22
CA GLY A 187 -60.53 -18.07 -25.12
C GLY A 187 -61.94 -18.13 -24.56
#